data_AF-A0A7S1YRK0-F1
#
_entry.id   AF-A0A7S1YRK0-F1
#
_cell.length_a   1.000
_cell.length_b   1.000
_cell.length_c   1.000
_cell.angle_alpha   90.00
_cell.angle_beta   90.00
_cell.angle_gamma   90.00
#
_symmetry.space_group_name_H-M   'P 1'
#
loop_
_entity.id
_entity.type
_entity.pdbx_description
1 polymer ?
#
loop_
_entity_poly.entity_id
_entity_poly.type
_entity_poly.pdbx_seq_one_letter_code
_entity_poly.pdbx_strand_id
1 'polypeptide(L)'
;MLNLTSKKTVDAKMRVKSDIFGPWSETQLDHQVKVMYTPYIGDEKRDVVEYTSLGFLGCAHTMMTYTRCMDSVLCVPLMIDVTIWCDYLARKDASPTQVGRATAYLFKVPEGGAKGVDPGFHKQMNELEEVLQSVSGAEGGSDNDVIEKGVQEGIITKEQADSLRALMKK
;
A
#
# COMPACT_ATOMS: atom_id res chain seq x y z
N MET A 1 6.76 -13.96 -20.38
CA MET A 1 7.39 -14.60 -19.19
C MET A 1 8.48 -15.65 -19.49
N LEU A 2 9.09 -15.69 -20.69
CA LEU A 2 10.08 -16.71 -21.13
C LEU A 2 11.29 -16.88 -20.18
N ASN A 3 11.68 -15.80 -19.49
CA ASN A 3 12.88 -15.74 -18.64
C ASN A 3 12.75 -16.54 -17.33
N LEU A 4 11.57 -17.07 -17.01
CA LEU A 4 11.33 -17.96 -15.86
C LEU A 4 11.91 -19.37 -16.02
N THR A 5 12.58 -19.65 -17.13
CA THR A 5 13.27 -20.90 -17.40
C THR A 5 14.65 -20.98 -16.75
N SER A 6 15.24 -19.83 -16.36
CA SER A 6 16.54 -19.80 -15.69
C SER A 6 16.40 -19.82 -14.17
N LYS A 7 17.26 -20.59 -13.49
CA LYS A 7 17.27 -20.71 -12.02
C LYS A 7 17.40 -19.34 -11.34
N LYS A 8 18.31 -18.48 -11.84
CA LYS A 8 18.54 -17.13 -11.31
C LYS A 8 17.26 -16.28 -11.30
N THR A 9 16.47 -16.31 -12.39
CA THR A 9 15.23 -15.54 -12.48
C THR A 9 14.13 -16.11 -11.61
N VAL A 10 14.06 -17.44 -11.48
CA VAL A 10 13.13 -18.10 -10.55
C VAL A 10 13.46 -17.67 -9.12
N ASP A 11 14.70 -17.81 -8.69
CA ASP A 11 15.16 -17.47 -7.34
C ASP A 11 14.87 -15.99 -7.01
N ALA A 12 15.13 -15.08 -7.95
CA ALA A 12 14.83 -13.65 -7.78
C ALA A 12 13.33 -13.38 -7.60
N LYS A 13 12.45 -14.05 -8.36
CA LYS A 13 10.99 -13.91 -8.19
C LYS A 13 10.50 -14.54 -6.90
N MET A 14 11.09 -15.65 -6.48
CA MET A 14 10.73 -16.35 -5.26
C MET A 14 11.08 -15.51 -4.03
N ARG A 15 12.25 -14.86 -3.99
CA ARG A 15 12.67 -13.95 -2.91
C ARG A 15 11.60 -12.91 -2.55
N VAL A 16 11.06 -12.26 -3.57
CA VAL A 16 10.08 -11.16 -3.40
C VAL A 16 8.69 -11.70 -3.03
N LYS A 17 8.41 -12.97 -3.33
CA LYS A 17 7.11 -13.61 -3.08
C LYS A 17 7.04 -14.28 -1.72
N SER A 18 8.13 -14.84 -1.20
CA SER A 18 8.13 -15.60 0.05
C SER A 18 8.07 -14.74 1.32
N ASP A 19 8.54 -13.50 1.26
CA ASP A 19 8.77 -12.64 2.44
C ASP A 19 7.68 -11.57 2.67
N ILE A 20 6.54 -11.66 1.99
CA ILE A 20 5.48 -10.63 2.09
C ILE A 20 4.86 -10.52 3.49
N PHE A 21 4.94 -11.60 4.29
CA PHE A 21 4.44 -11.65 5.67
C PHE A 21 5.52 -11.40 6.73
N GLY A 22 6.79 -11.27 6.31
CA GLY A 22 7.93 -11.04 7.21
C GLY A 22 7.71 -9.88 8.19
N PRO A 23 7.17 -8.73 7.76
CA PRO A 23 6.89 -7.60 8.65
C PRO A 23 5.89 -7.90 9.79
N TRP A 24 4.99 -8.86 9.64
CA TRP A 24 4.01 -9.22 10.68
C TRP A 24 4.49 -10.33 11.61
N SER A 25 5.69 -10.88 11.38
CA SER A 25 6.36 -11.85 12.27
C SER A 25 5.51 -13.07 12.63
N GLU A 26 4.62 -13.50 11.72
CA GLU A 26 3.75 -14.66 11.95
C GLU A 26 4.54 -15.96 11.74
N THR A 27 5.08 -16.50 12.83
CA THR A 27 5.95 -17.69 12.82
C THR A 27 5.23 -19.01 12.57
N GLN A 28 3.89 -19.01 12.62
CA GLN A 28 3.05 -20.21 12.48
C GLN A 28 2.32 -20.31 11.13
N LEU A 29 2.57 -19.40 10.18
CA LEU A 29 1.97 -19.47 8.86
C LEU A 29 2.71 -20.48 7.97
N ASP A 30 1.97 -21.46 7.44
CA ASP A 30 2.44 -22.24 6.30
C ASP A 30 2.21 -21.42 5.02
N HIS A 31 3.31 -20.95 4.42
CA HIS A 31 3.27 -20.10 3.24
C HIS A 31 4.12 -20.69 2.11
N GLN A 32 3.45 -21.14 1.06
CA GLN A 32 4.09 -21.67 -0.15
C GLN A 32 3.69 -20.86 -1.39
N VAL A 33 4.69 -20.50 -2.19
CA VAL A 33 4.47 -19.90 -3.50
C VAL A 33 5.10 -20.77 -4.59
N LYS A 34 4.38 -20.96 -5.69
CA LYS A 34 4.88 -21.67 -6.88
C LYS A 34 4.62 -20.82 -8.12
N VAL A 35 5.61 -20.75 -9.00
CA VAL A 35 5.51 -20.06 -10.29
C VAL A 35 5.93 -21.04 -11.37
N MET A 36 5.01 -21.35 -12.28
CA MET A 36 5.25 -22.28 -13.38
C MET A 36 5.16 -21.52 -14.71
N TYR A 37 6.08 -21.83 -15.63
CA TYR A 37 6.03 -21.28 -16.98
C TYR A 37 5.22 -22.22 -17.89
N THR A 38 4.14 -21.69 -18.47
CA THR A 38 3.25 -22.44 -19.36
C THR A 38 3.09 -21.69 -20.69
N PRO A 39 3.76 -22.11 -21.79
CA PRO A 39 3.79 -21.37 -23.05
C PRO A 39 2.41 -21.05 -23.63
N TYR A 40 1.47 -22.00 -23.54
CA TYR A 40 0.12 -21.88 -24.08
C TYR A 40 -0.67 -20.69 -23.51
N ILE A 41 -0.37 -20.32 -22.26
CA ILE A 41 -1.11 -19.29 -21.53
C ILE A 41 -0.63 -17.88 -21.92
N GLY A 42 0.57 -17.74 -22.49
CA GLY A 42 1.07 -16.45 -22.96
C GLY A 42 1.19 -15.40 -21.83
N ASP A 43 0.57 -14.24 -22.04
CA ASP A 43 0.51 -13.12 -21.07
C ASP A 43 -0.67 -13.21 -20.09
N GLU A 44 -1.60 -14.15 -20.30
CA GLU A 44 -2.78 -14.35 -19.47
C GLU A 44 -2.42 -15.07 -18.16
N LYS A 45 -1.74 -14.40 -17.24
CA LYS A 45 -1.38 -14.96 -15.94
C LYS A 45 -2.60 -15.54 -15.21
N ARG A 46 -2.44 -16.77 -14.73
CA ARG A 46 -3.41 -17.46 -13.87
C ARG A 46 -2.84 -17.58 -12.48
N ASP A 47 -3.58 -17.08 -11.50
CA ASP A 47 -3.22 -17.13 -10.09
C ASP A 47 -4.24 -17.99 -9.35
N VAL A 48 -3.76 -18.95 -8.58
CA VAL A 48 -4.57 -19.79 -7.70
C VAL A 48 -4.02 -19.58 -6.31
N VAL A 49 -4.86 -19.07 -5.41
CA VAL A 49 -4.48 -18.82 -4.02
C VAL A 49 -5.48 -19.50 -3.10
N GLU A 50 -4.97 -20.24 -2.13
CA GLU A 50 -5.76 -20.85 -1.07
C GLU A 50 -5.34 -20.21 0.26
N TYR A 51 -6.33 -19.75 1.02
CA TYR A 51 -6.15 -19.26 2.37
C TYR A 51 -6.97 -20.15 3.31
N THR A 52 -6.31 -20.82 4.24
CA THR A 52 -6.98 -21.60 5.28
C THR A 52 -6.69 -20.97 6.64
N SER A 53 -7.74 -20.58 7.35
CA SER A 53 -7.67 -20.02 8.70
C SER A 53 -8.53 -20.83 9.67
N LEU A 54 -8.29 -20.67 10.98
CA LEU A 54 -9.13 -21.25 12.03
C LEU A 54 -10.13 -20.19 12.50
N GLY A 55 -11.41 -20.49 12.33
CA GLY A 55 -12.52 -19.69 12.82
C GLY A 55 -12.94 -20.05 14.24
N PHE A 56 -14.19 -19.70 14.58
CA PHE A 56 -14.77 -19.99 15.89
C PHE A 56 -14.70 -21.48 16.22
N LEU A 57 -14.36 -21.82 17.48
CA LEU A 57 -14.16 -23.20 17.96
C LEU A 57 -13.10 -24.01 17.19
N GLY A 58 -12.15 -23.34 16.53
CA GLY A 58 -11.11 -24.03 15.75
C GLY A 58 -11.63 -24.67 14.47
N CYS A 59 -12.83 -24.30 14.00
CA CYS A 59 -13.34 -24.77 12.73
C CYS A 59 -12.52 -24.16 11.58
N ALA A 60 -11.95 -25.01 10.72
CA ALA A 60 -11.21 -24.55 9.55
C ALA A 60 -12.15 -23.82 8.57
N HIS A 61 -11.71 -22.67 8.09
CA HIS A 61 -12.34 -21.89 7.04
C HIS A 61 -11.34 -21.71 5.90
N THR A 62 -11.70 -22.22 4.72
CA THR A 62 -10.83 -22.17 3.54
C THR A 62 -11.47 -21.32 2.46
N MET A 63 -10.69 -20.37 1.93
CA MET A 63 -11.04 -19.53 0.81
C MET A 63 -10.10 -19.85 -0.36
N MET A 64 -10.66 -20.09 -1.55
CA MET A 64 -9.90 -20.31 -2.78
C MET A 64 -10.22 -19.20 -3.79
N THR A 65 -9.18 -18.54 -4.27
CA THR A 65 -9.28 -17.48 -5.27
C THR A 65 -8.61 -17.93 -6.56
N TYR A 66 -9.33 -17.79 -7.68
CA TYR A 66 -8.81 -18.03 -9.02
C TYR A 66 -8.91 -16.75 -9.85
N THR A 67 -7.75 -16.22 -10.25
CA THR A 67 -7.65 -14.97 -11.01
C THR A 67 -7.04 -15.24 -12.37
N ARG A 68 -7.70 -14.74 -13.43
CA ARG A 68 -7.14 -14.67 -14.78
C ARG A 68 -6.97 -13.20 -15.15
N CYS A 69 -5.78 -12.81 -15.56
CA CYS A 69 -5.51 -11.44 -15.95
C CYS A 69 -4.41 -11.39 -17.01
N MET A 70 -4.48 -10.43 -17.91
CA MET A 70 -3.35 -10.07 -18.77
C MET A 70 -2.35 -9.29 -17.92
N ASP A 71 -1.18 -9.88 -17.63
CA ASP A 71 -0.20 -9.30 -16.70
C ASP A 71 0.30 -7.94 -17.20
N SER A 72 0.45 -7.79 -18.52
CA SER A 72 0.85 -6.52 -19.14
C SER A 72 -0.21 -5.43 -18.96
N VAL A 73 -1.50 -5.76 -19.09
CA VAL A 73 -2.60 -4.79 -18.94
C VAL A 73 -2.70 -4.29 -17.50
N LEU A 74 -2.43 -5.17 -16.52
CA LEU A 74 -2.39 -4.77 -15.10
C LEU A 74 -1.15 -3.95 -14.76
N CYS A 75 -0.01 -4.23 -15.41
CA CYS A 75 1.27 -3.57 -15.13
C CYS A 75 1.36 -2.15 -15.70
N VAL A 76 0.80 -1.89 -16.89
CA VAL A 76 0.96 -0.61 -17.60
C VAL A 76 0.47 0.60 -16.78
N PRO A 77 -0.73 0.58 -16.16
CA PRO A 77 -1.18 1.67 -15.30
C PRO A 77 -0.24 1.94 -14.12
N LEU A 78 0.27 0.89 -13.47
CA LEU A 78 1.22 1.03 -12.35
C LEU A 78 2.55 1.65 -12.80
N MET A 79 3.00 1.36 -14.02
CA MET A 79 4.18 2.01 -14.60
C MET A 79 3.93 3.49 -14.87
N ILE A 80 2.72 3.85 -15.33
CA ILE A 80 2.35 5.25 -15.52
C ILE A 80 2.34 5.96 -14.16
N ASP A 81 1.71 5.37 -13.15
CA ASP A 81 1.66 5.93 -11.80
C ASP A 81 3.05 6.21 -11.23
N VAL A 82 4.00 5.27 -11.36
CA VAL A 82 5.36 5.49 -10.83
C VAL A 82 6.04 6.69 -11.49
N THR A 83 5.87 6.86 -12.80
CA THR A 83 6.48 7.97 -13.54
C THR A 83 5.86 9.31 -13.15
N ILE A 84 4.53 9.35 -12.99
CA ILE A 84 3.80 10.54 -12.57
C ILE A 84 4.20 10.94 -11.15
N TRP A 85 4.22 9.99 -10.20
CA TRP A 85 4.60 10.29 -8.82
C TRP A 85 6.04 10.75 -8.71
N CYS A 86 6.96 10.11 -9.43
CA CYS A 86 8.36 10.52 -9.43
C CYS A 86 8.56 11.94 -9.99
N ASP A 87 7.90 12.31 -11.10
CA ASP A 87 7.96 13.67 -11.64
C ASP A 87 7.33 14.70 -10.69
N TYR A 88 6.15 14.40 -10.14
CA TYR A 88 5.49 15.29 -9.18
C TYR A 88 6.35 15.55 -7.93
N LEU A 89 6.86 14.48 -7.30
CA LEU A 89 7.65 14.57 -6.07
C LEU A 89 9.01 15.23 -6.32
N ALA A 90 9.62 15.01 -7.49
CA ALA A 90 10.85 15.69 -7.89
C ALA A 90 10.64 17.21 -8.02
N ARG A 91 9.52 17.65 -8.62
CA ARG A 91 9.17 19.09 -8.72
C ARG A 91 8.86 19.76 -7.40
N LYS A 92 8.59 18.96 -6.36
CA LYS A 92 8.32 19.44 -5.01
C LYS A 92 9.50 19.25 -4.05
N ASP A 93 10.68 18.93 -4.59
CA ASP A 93 11.91 18.72 -3.82
C ASP A 93 11.75 17.69 -2.68
N ALA A 94 10.91 16.67 -2.90
CA ALA A 94 10.68 15.62 -1.91
C ALA A 94 11.96 14.80 -1.68
N SER A 95 12.24 14.46 -0.42
CA SER A 95 13.39 13.64 -0.08
C SER A 95 13.28 12.22 -0.66
N PRO A 96 14.40 11.52 -0.93
CA PRO A 96 14.37 10.14 -1.43
C PRO A 96 13.57 9.17 -0.54
N THR A 97 13.53 9.43 0.77
CA THR A 97 12.73 8.65 1.72
C THR A 97 11.23 8.90 1.52
N GLN A 98 10.81 10.15 1.33
CA GLN A 98 9.42 10.49 1.02
C GLN A 98 8.98 9.86 -0.30
N VAL A 99 9.84 9.88 -1.33
CA VAL A 99 9.58 9.23 -2.62
C VAL A 99 9.40 7.72 -2.44
N GLY A 100 10.29 7.09 -1.67
CA GLY A 100 10.19 5.65 -1.36
C GLY A 100 8.88 5.30 -0.65
N ARG A 101 8.52 6.05 0.41
CA ARG A 101 7.26 5.84 1.15
C ARG A 101 6.03 6.02 0.26
N ALA A 102 5.97 7.12 -0.50
CA ALA A 102 4.84 7.43 -1.37
C ALA A 102 4.63 6.40 -2.49
N THR A 103 5.71 5.82 -3.01
CA THR A 103 5.65 4.84 -4.10
C THR A 103 5.59 3.39 -3.62
N ALA A 104 5.54 3.15 -2.31
CA ALA A 104 5.59 1.80 -1.73
C ALA A 104 4.49 0.86 -2.26
N TYR A 105 3.27 1.37 -2.49
CA TYR A 105 2.13 0.57 -3.00
C TYR A 105 2.33 0.01 -4.41
N LEU A 106 3.26 0.58 -5.20
CA LEU A 106 3.56 0.14 -6.56
C LEU A 106 4.53 -1.05 -6.58
N PHE A 107 5.20 -1.32 -5.46
CA PHE A 107 6.20 -2.36 -5.36
C PHE A 107 5.76 -3.48 -4.43
N LYS A 108 6.13 -4.70 -4.81
CA LYS A 108 5.73 -5.89 -4.05
C LYS A 108 6.43 -6.01 -2.69
N VAL A 109 7.63 -5.46 -2.55
CA VAL A 109 8.37 -5.41 -1.29
C VAL A 109 8.87 -3.97 -1.10
N PRO A 110 8.57 -3.34 0.05
CA PRO A 110 9.09 -2.02 0.36
C PRO A 110 10.59 -2.12 0.71
N GLU A 111 11.44 -1.69 -0.22
CA GLU A 111 12.90 -1.63 -0.06
C GLU A 111 13.41 -0.17 -0.12
N GLY A 112 14.66 0.06 0.29
CA GLY A 112 15.28 1.39 0.24
C GLY A 112 14.57 2.42 1.11
N GLY A 113 14.16 3.55 0.52
CA GLY A 113 13.44 4.62 1.22
C GLY A 113 12.06 4.23 1.75
N ALA A 114 11.49 3.11 1.27
CA ALA A 114 10.23 2.55 1.77
C ALA A 114 10.44 1.54 2.92
N LYS A 115 11.69 1.23 3.29
CA LYS A 115 11.97 0.19 4.28
C LYS A 115 11.28 0.50 5.61
N GLY A 116 10.49 -0.45 6.10
CA GLY A 116 9.71 -0.32 7.35
C GLY A 116 8.26 0.11 7.14
N VAL A 117 7.87 0.48 5.92
CA VAL A 117 6.46 0.67 5.56
C VAL A 117 5.75 -0.70 5.61
N ASP A 118 4.56 -0.73 6.20
CA ASP A 118 3.74 -1.94 6.26
C ASP A 118 3.37 -2.41 4.84
N PRO A 119 3.45 -3.71 4.53
CA PRO A 119 3.18 -4.22 3.18
C PRO A 119 1.69 -4.23 2.80
N GLY A 120 0.79 -3.90 3.72
CA GLY A 120 -0.65 -3.81 3.47
C GLY A 120 -1.01 -2.63 2.57
N PHE A 121 -1.70 -2.92 1.46
CA PHE A 121 -2.04 -1.93 0.43
C PHE A 121 -2.70 -0.65 0.98
N HIS A 122 -3.71 -0.76 1.85
CA HIS A 122 -4.37 0.43 2.41
C HIS A 122 -3.45 1.26 3.30
N LYS A 123 -2.52 0.63 4.04
CA LYS A 123 -1.54 1.36 4.84
C LYS A 123 -0.56 2.10 3.94
N GLN A 124 -0.14 1.49 2.84
CA GLN A 124 0.71 2.13 1.84
C GLN A 124 0.00 3.29 1.12
N MET A 125 -1.32 3.21 0.92
CA MET A 125 -2.10 4.33 0.40
C MET A 125 -2.17 5.50 1.40
N ASN A 126 -2.33 5.23 2.70
CA ASN A 126 -2.28 6.26 3.73
C ASN A 126 -0.88 6.93 3.76
N GLU A 127 0.18 6.15 3.63
CA GLU A 127 1.56 6.67 3.54
C GLU A 127 1.76 7.61 2.34
N LEU A 128 1.15 7.30 1.19
CA LEU A 128 1.12 8.21 0.05
C LEU A 128 0.41 9.52 0.40
N GLU A 129 -0.77 9.45 1.00
CA GLU A 129 -1.54 10.65 1.39
C GLU A 129 -0.77 11.53 2.38
N GLU A 130 -0.15 10.96 3.40
CA GLU A 130 0.69 11.67 4.36
C GLU A 130 1.86 12.39 3.68
N VAL A 131 2.55 11.71 2.75
CA VAL A 131 3.64 12.33 2.00
C VAL A 131 3.12 13.47 1.15
N LEU A 132 2.00 13.29 0.45
CA LEU A 132 1.41 14.34 -0.39
C LEU A 132 0.99 15.56 0.42
N GLN A 133 0.42 15.37 1.61
CA GLN A 133 0.11 16.47 2.53
C GLN A 133 1.38 17.21 2.95
N SER A 134 2.42 16.48 3.36
CA SER A 134 3.69 17.07 3.79
C SER A 134 4.39 17.89 2.68
N VAL A 135 4.27 17.44 1.43
CA VAL A 135 4.99 17.98 0.27
C VAL A 135 4.18 19.09 -0.45
N SER A 136 2.86 19.05 -0.38
CA SER A 136 2.00 20.07 -0.98
C SER A 136 1.99 21.39 -0.20
N GLY A 137 2.53 21.41 1.02
CA GLY A 137 2.46 22.58 1.89
C GLY A 137 1.03 22.92 2.28
N ALA A 138 0.08 21.99 2.07
CA ALA A 138 -1.15 22.01 2.82
C ALA A 138 -0.70 21.88 4.27
N GLU A 139 -0.76 22.99 5.00
CA GLU A 139 -0.91 22.93 6.45
C GLU A 139 -1.89 21.78 6.67
N GLY A 140 -1.41 20.73 7.33
CA GLY A 140 -2.29 19.75 7.92
C GLY A 140 -3.10 20.55 8.91
N GLY A 141 -4.18 21.18 8.42
CA GLY A 141 -5.32 21.56 9.22
C GLY A 141 -5.66 20.24 9.85
N SER A 142 -5.25 20.10 11.11
CA SER A 142 -5.60 18.97 11.92
C SER A 142 -7.08 18.76 11.65
N ASP A 143 -7.43 17.60 11.13
CA ASP A 143 -8.82 17.21 10.90
C ASP A 143 -9.62 17.18 12.23
N ASN A 144 -8.97 17.59 13.33
CA ASN A 144 -9.43 17.62 14.71
C ASN A 144 -9.82 19.00 15.25
N ASP A 145 -9.62 20.14 14.57
CA ASP A 145 -10.25 21.40 15.04
C ASP A 145 -11.65 21.57 14.43
N VAL A 146 -12.56 20.71 14.89
CA VAL A 146 -14.00 20.75 14.56
C VAL A 146 -14.60 22.13 14.83
N ILE A 147 -14.05 22.85 15.82
CA ILE A 147 -14.49 24.20 16.19
C ILE A 147 -14.10 25.19 15.09
N GLU A 148 -12.89 25.09 14.55
CA GLU A 148 -12.41 25.98 13.49
C GLU A 148 -13.16 25.77 12.17
N LYS A 149 -13.45 24.51 11.80
CA LYS A 149 -14.33 24.18 10.67
C LYS A 149 -15.76 24.72 10.87
N GLY A 150 -16.31 24.59 12.07
CA GLY A 150 -17.64 25.11 12.39
C GLY A 150 -17.75 26.64 12.25
N VAL A 151 -16.67 27.38 12.50
CA VAL A 151 -16.63 28.83 12.26
C VAL A 151 -16.52 29.15 10.77
N GLN A 152 -15.71 28.40 10.01
CA GLN A 152 -15.58 28.59 8.55
C GLN A 152 -16.89 28.31 7.81
N GLU A 153 -17.63 27.28 8.22
CA GLU A 153 -18.92 26.91 7.61
C GLU A 153 -20.09 27.76 8.13
N GLY A 154 -19.84 28.69 9.06
CA GLY A 154 -20.87 29.57 9.63
C GLY A 154 -21.86 28.88 10.55
N ILE A 155 -21.56 27.66 11.00
CA ILE A 155 -22.38 26.86 11.92
C ILE A 155 -22.32 27.44 13.34
N ILE A 156 -21.15 27.98 13.73
CA ILE A 156 -20.94 28.64 15.02
C ILE A 156 -20.27 30.01 14.84
N THR A 157 -20.59 30.95 15.73
CA THR A 157 -19.95 32.27 15.77
C THR A 157 -18.56 32.19 16.43
N LYS A 158 -17.71 33.19 16.19
CA LYS A 158 -16.38 33.28 16.83
C LYS A 158 -16.46 33.26 18.36
N GLU A 159 -17.47 33.90 18.93
CA GLU A 159 -17.72 33.92 20.38
C GLU A 159 -18.09 32.53 20.94
N GLN A 160 -18.85 31.74 20.18
CA GLN A 160 -19.20 30.37 20.54
C GLN A 160 -17.99 29.44 20.45
N ALA A 161 -17.11 29.65 19.46
CA ALA A 161 -15.86 28.92 19.32
C ALA A 161 -14.91 29.15 20.50
N ASP A 162 -14.76 30.40 20.94
CA ASP A 162 -13.93 30.75 22.10
C ASP A 162 -14.46 30.14 23.41
N SER A 163 -15.79 30.11 23.57
CA SER A 163 -16.45 29.48 24.71
C SER A 163 -16.23 27.96 24.74
N LEU A 164 -16.32 27.29 23.60
CA LEU A 164 -16.04 25.86 23.46
C LEU A 164 -14.56 25.54 23.76
N ARG A 165 -13.63 26.36 23.26
CA ARG A 165 -12.20 26.22 23.54
C ARG A 165 -11.86 26.44 25.02
N ALA A 166 -12.58 27.31 25.71
CA ALA A 166 -12.43 27.51 27.15
C ALA A 166 -12.93 26.30 27.98
N LEU A 167 -13.99 25.62 27.53
CA LEU A 167 -14.54 24.41 28.16
C LEU A 167 -13.62 23.20 28.02
N MET A 168 -12.91 23.05 26.89
CA MET A 168 -11.99 21.93 26.65
C MET A 168 -10.68 22.00 27.47
N LYS A 169 -10.36 23.15 28.09
CA LYS A 169 -9.16 23.35 28.92
C LYS A 169 -9.36 23.03 30.41
N LYS A 170 -10.54 22.52 30.79
CA LYS A 170 -10.89 22.10 32.15
C LYS A 170 -10.85 20.59 32.26
#